data_AF-A0A1E4SWD1-F1
#
_entry.id   AF-A0A1E4SWD1-F1
#
_cell.length_a   1.000
_cell.length_b   1.000
_cell.length_c   1.000
_cell.angle_alpha   90.00
_cell.angle_beta   90.00
_cell.angle_gamma   90.00
#
_symmetry.space_group_name_H-M   'P 1'
#
loop_
_entity.id
_entity.type
_entity.pdbx_description
1 polymer ?
#
loop_
_entity_poly.entity_id
_entity_poly.type
_entity_poly.pdbx_seq_one_letter_code
_entity_poly.pdbx_strand_id
1 'polypeptide(L)'
;MSFDINWESIASDNNISDQLLEFLNDKLGSLELPEYLNGLQVVKFSLGERSPEITIKDVDFPFPEFYSESDGAHSKQQNDYQNSAMQRRQGLHQKTAPLSPTKQSISSRYPQTNFEIDSDLQLTVDLKFDSKIYIEVICNLLVNYPAPEFIKLPVRLKITDLYIHSLAIVAYLEKKLFISFLCDINDDEQLSGRADSVASTTSGLDTRENSQRIDIIKNLRIEGEMGSYEPSNFSVNLANVSNGSILRNIGKIEKFLVSALRGMLISELAWPSWIEL
;
A
#
# COMPACT_ATOMS: atom_id res chain seq x y z
N MET A 1 8.29 -19.28 -9.53
CA MET A 1 7.76 -19.38 -10.91
C MET A 1 7.35 -17.99 -11.36
N SER A 2 7.62 -17.59 -12.60
CA SER A 2 7.20 -16.28 -13.15
C SER A 2 5.84 -16.39 -13.83
N PHE A 3 5.00 -15.37 -13.70
CA PHE A 3 3.73 -15.27 -14.41
C PHE A 3 3.82 -14.27 -15.56
N ASP A 4 3.18 -14.60 -16.68
CA ASP A 4 2.96 -13.67 -17.78
C ASP A 4 1.58 -13.03 -17.63
N ILE A 5 1.54 -11.70 -17.51
CA ILE A 5 0.31 -10.93 -17.46
C ILE A 5 0.03 -10.39 -18.86
N ASN A 6 -1.23 -10.49 -19.32
CA ASN A 6 -1.67 -9.81 -20.54
C ASN A 6 -1.81 -8.30 -20.29
N TRP A 7 -0.66 -7.63 -20.17
CA TRP A 7 -0.56 -6.22 -19.82
C TRP A 7 -1.14 -5.29 -20.88
N GLU A 8 -1.07 -5.67 -22.16
CA GLU A 8 -1.62 -4.87 -23.25
C GLU A 8 -3.14 -4.69 -23.12
N SER A 9 -3.83 -5.72 -22.63
CA SER A 9 -5.27 -5.64 -22.39
C SER A 9 -5.61 -4.73 -21.20
N ILE A 10 -4.79 -4.75 -20.14
CA ILE A 10 -5.00 -3.90 -18.95
C ILE A 10 -4.63 -2.44 -19.25
N ALA A 11 -3.48 -2.22 -19.89
CA ALA A 11 -2.96 -0.89 -20.20
C ALA A 11 -3.79 -0.14 -21.25
N SER A 12 -4.49 -0.87 -22.13
CA SER A 12 -5.37 -0.29 -23.16
C SER A 12 -6.83 -0.17 -22.73
N ASP A 13 -7.19 -0.67 -21.54
CA ASP A 13 -8.56 -0.57 -21.04
C ASP A 13 -8.84 0.84 -20.51
N ASN A 14 -9.73 1.55 -21.21
CA ASN A 14 -10.17 2.88 -20.80
C ASN A 14 -10.94 2.83 -19.47
N ASN A 15 -11.65 1.74 -19.16
CA ASN A 15 -12.42 1.63 -17.92
C ASN A 15 -11.47 1.62 -16.71
N ILE A 16 -10.40 0.82 -16.75
CA ILE A 16 -9.38 0.79 -15.70
C ILE A 16 -8.69 2.15 -15.58
N SER A 17 -8.39 2.78 -16.73
CA SER A 17 -7.76 4.10 -16.76
C SER A 17 -8.65 5.18 -16.12
N ASP A 18 -9.95 5.16 -16.41
CA ASP A 18 -10.94 6.10 -15.85
C ASP A 18 -11.16 5.86 -14.35
N GLN A 19 -11.24 4.60 -13.91
CA GLN A 19 -11.34 4.24 -12.49
C GLN A 19 -10.11 4.70 -11.69
N LEU A 20 -8.90 4.49 -12.23
CA LEU A 20 -7.66 4.95 -11.60
C LEU A 20 -7.58 6.47 -11.58
N LEU A 21 -8.07 7.14 -12.63
CA LEU A 21 -8.14 8.60 -12.68
C LEU A 21 -9.11 9.16 -11.63
N GLU A 22 -10.28 8.54 -11.45
CA GLU A 22 -11.26 8.91 -10.42
C GLU A 22 -10.68 8.67 -9.02
N PHE A 23 -10.10 7.49 -8.77
CA PHE A 23 -9.43 7.16 -7.52
C PHE A 23 -8.33 8.17 -7.16
N LEU A 24 -7.43 8.48 -8.11
CA LEU A 24 -6.36 9.45 -7.86
C LEU A 24 -6.90 10.85 -7.60
N ASN A 25 -7.97 11.27 -8.28
CA ASN A 25 -8.59 12.58 -8.03
C ASN A 25 -9.27 12.66 -6.66
N ASP A 26 -9.97 11.61 -6.23
CA ASP A 26 -10.57 11.55 -4.89
C ASP A 26 -9.49 11.65 -3.81
N LYS A 27 -8.43 10.83 -3.94
CA LYS A 27 -7.33 10.82 -2.97
C LYS A 27 -6.53 12.11 -2.98
N LEU A 28 -6.18 12.66 -4.15
CA LEU A 28 -5.49 13.95 -4.24
C LEU A 28 -6.36 15.11 -3.74
N GLY A 29 -7.68 15.04 -3.90
CA GLY A 29 -8.62 16.03 -3.38
C GLY A 29 -8.73 16.03 -1.85
N SER A 30 -8.46 14.89 -1.21
CA SER A 30 -8.42 14.75 0.26
C SER A 30 -7.13 15.26 0.92
N LEU A 31 -6.09 15.58 0.13
CA LEU A 31 -4.80 16.04 0.67
C LEU A 31 -4.87 17.47 1.20
N GLU A 32 -4.17 17.73 2.30
CA GLU A 32 -3.95 19.09 2.80
C GLU A 32 -2.98 19.85 1.88
N LEU A 33 -3.54 20.72 1.03
CA LEU A 33 -2.77 21.51 0.08
C LEU A 33 -2.12 22.73 0.77
N PRO A 34 -0.84 23.02 0.49
CA PRO A 34 -0.19 24.24 0.97
C PRO A 34 -0.82 25.51 0.39
N GLU A 35 -0.66 26.64 1.08
CA GLU A 35 -1.24 27.95 0.69
C GLU A 35 -0.80 28.48 -0.70
N TYR A 36 0.24 27.89 -1.29
CA TYR A 36 0.75 28.26 -2.62
C TYR A 36 0.18 27.37 -3.74
N LEU A 37 -0.71 26.41 -3.44
CA LEU A 37 -1.22 25.45 -4.42
C LEU A 37 -2.75 25.32 -4.29
N ASN A 38 -3.46 25.37 -5.42
CA ASN A 38 -4.91 25.16 -5.47
C ASN A 38 -5.33 24.40 -6.74
N GLY A 39 -6.46 23.71 -6.70
CA GLY A 39 -7.09 23.08 -7.87
C GLY A 39 -6.27 21.94 -8.45
N LEU A 40 -5.68 21.10 -7.60
CA LEU A 40 -4.95 19.91 -8.00
C LEU A 40 -5.91 18.90 -8.64
N GLN A 41 -5.67 18.53 -9.91
CA GLN A 41 -6.53 17.59 -10.64
C GLN A 41 -5.70 16.73 -11.59
N VAL A 42 -5.97 15.42 -11.60
CA VAL A 42 -5.44 14.48 -12.59
C VAL A 42 -6.25 14.60 -13.86
N VAL A 43 -5.58 14.91 -14.97
CA VAL A 43 -6.22 15.08 -16.30
C VAL A 43 -5.92 13.94 -17.25
N LYS A 44 -4.85 13.19 -17.00
CA LYS A 44 -4.46 12.06 -17.84
C LYS A 44 -3.73 11.02 -17.02
N PHE A 45 -4.01 9.76 -17.33
CA PHE A 45 -3.38 8.60 -16.73
C PHE A 45 -3.02 7.59 -17.82
N SER A 46 -1.90 6.91 -17.66
CA SER A 46 -1.44 5.83 -18.55
C SER A 46 -0.53 4.91 -17.77
N LEU A 47 -0.86 3.62 -17.67
CA LEU A 47 -0.03 2.61 -16.98
C LEU A 47 1.32 2.39 -17.67
N GLY A 48 1.42 2.70 -18.96
CA GLY A 48 2.61 2.47 -19.78
C GLY A 48 2.67 1.04 -20.35
N GLU A 49 3.71 0.76 -21.12
CA GLU A 49 3.80 -0.46 -21.94
C GLU A 49 4.47 -1.65 -21.23
N ARG A 50 5.08 -1.43 -20.05
CA ARG A 50 5.85 -2.46 -19.35
C ARG A 50 5.02 -3.10 -18.24
N SER A 51 4.89 -4.43 -18.29
CA SER A 51 4.28 -5.22 -17.24
C SER A 51 5.19 -5.34 -16.01
N PRO A 52 4.63 -5.56 -14.81
CA PRO A 52 5.42 -5.98 -13.66
C PRO A 52 6.00 -7.38 -13.88
N GLU A 53 7.18 -7.63 -13.34
CA GLU A 53 7.74 -8.97 -13.15
C GLU A 53 7.20 -9.52 -11.82
N ILE A 54 6.54 -10.68 -11.88
CA ILE A 54 5.88 -11.31 -10.74
C ILE A 54 6.47 -12.70 -10.54
N THR A 55 7.04 -12.96 -9.37
CA THR A 55 7.59 -14.26 -8.99
C THR A 55 6.94 -14.78 -7.71
N ILE A 56 6.27 -15.92 -7.77
CA ILE A 56 5.77 -16.59 -6.55
C ILE A 56 6.96 -17.06 -5.72
N LYS A 57 6.98 -16.64 -4.45
CA LYS A 57 7.91 -17.10 -3.42
C LYS A 57 7.30 -18.22 -2.58
N ASP A 58 6.04 -18.06 -2.18
CA ASP A 58 5.38 -19.01 -1.28
C ASP A 58 3.86 -19.05 -1.51
N VAL A 59 3.24 -20.12 -1.00
CA VAL A 59 1.80 -20.37 -1.06
C VAL A 59 1.34 -20.82 0.33
N ASP A 60 0.41 -20.10 0.95
CA ASP A 60 -0.09 -20.38 2.29
C ASP A 60 -1.60 -20.11 2.37
N PHE A 61 -2.19 -20.25 3.56
CA PHE A 61 -3.55 -19.81 3.85
C PHE A 61 -3.61 -18.28 4.05
N PRO A 62 -4.73 -17.63 3.67
CA PRO A 62 -4.93 -16.21 3.95
C PRO A 62 -4.77 -15.86 5.43
N PHE A 63 -4.21 -14.69 5.70
CA PHE A 63 -4.11 -14.16 7.05
C PHE A 63 -5.49 -13.94 7.70
N PRO A 64 -5.62 -14.15 9.04
CA PRO A 64 -6.87 -13.96 9.78
C PRO A 64 -7.51 -12.58 9.59
N GLU A 65 -6.69 -11.54 9.44
CA GLU A 65 -7.10 -10.15 9.23
C GLU A 65 -8.02 -10.00 8.01
N PHE A 66 -7.79 -10.76 6.94
CA PHE A 66 -8.62 -10.69 5.75
C PHE A 66 -10.04 -11.26 5.95
N TYR A 67 -10.21 -12.27 6.82
CA TYR A 67 -11.53 -12.80 7.17
C TYR A 67 -12.32 -11.84 8.05
N SER A 68 -11.63 -11.05 8.87
CA SER A 68 -12.29 -10.11 9.79
C SER A 68 -12.97 -8.94 9.08
N GLU A 69 -12.59 -8.63 7.84
CA GLU A 69 -13.27 -7.62 7.00
C GLU A 69 -14.31 -8.22 6.04
N SER A 70 -14.22 -9.51 5.68
CA SER A 70 -15.29 -10.18 4.92
C SER A 70 -16.53 -10.42 5.78
N ASP A 71 -16.34 -10.71 7.08
CA ASP A 71 -17.39 -10.90 8.07
C ASP A 71 -17.97 -9.57 8.60
N GLY A 72 -18.54 -8.76 7.71
CA GLY A 72 -19.39 -7.61 8.07
C GLY A 72 -20.68 -7.99 8.82
N ALA A 73 -20.96 -9.27 9.05
CA ALA A 73 -22.08 -9.74 9.86
C ALA A 73 -21.90 -11.20 10.28
N HIS A 74 -21.38 -11.47 11.48
CA HIS A 74 -22.01 -12.39 12.45
C HIS A 74 -21.31 -12.39 13.82
N SER A 75 -21.95 -11.68 14.76
CA SER A 75 -21.97 -11.96 16.21
C SER A 75 -20.66 -12.02 17.00
N LYS A 76 -20.46 -10.95 17.77
CA LYS A 76 -20.01 -11.02 19.16
C LYS A 76 -20.63 -12.21 19.88
N GLN A 77 -19.82 -13.17 20.32
CA GLN A 77 -20.18 -13.98 21.47
C GLN A 77 -18.96 -14.27 22.33
N GLN A 78 -18.96 -13.58 23.48
CA GLN A 78 -18.27 -13.95 24.69
C GLN A 78 -18.40 -15.45 24.94
N ASN A 79 -17.31 -16.09 25.39
CA ASN A 79 -17.44 -17.25 26.25
C ASN A 79 -16.38 -17.22 27.34
N ASP A 80 -16.84 -16.72 28.49
CA ASP A 80 -16.42 -17.12 29.81
C ASP A 80 -16.33 -18.65 29.91
N TYR A 81 -15.13 -19.19 30.05
CA TYR A 81 -14.92 -20.53 30.63
C TYR A 81 -13.72 -20.51 31.58
N GLN A 82 -13.90 -19.84 32.71
CA GLN A 82 -13.17 -20.14 33.95
C GLN A 82 -14.17 -20.30 35.08
N ASN A 83 -14.59 -21.54 35.36
CA ASN A 83 -14.78 -22.10 36.70
C ASN A 83 -15.75 -23.28 36.65
N SER A 84 -15.27 -24.49 36.37
CA SER A 84 -15.94 -25.73 36.79
C SER A 84 -14.97 -26.91 36.86
N ALA A 85 -14.01 -26.89 37.79
CA ALA A 85 -13.30 -28.11 38.16
C ALA A 85 -12.81 -28.06 39.61
N MET A 86 -13.74 -27.98 40.55
CA MET A 86 -13.45 -28.23 41.95
C MET A 86 -14.59 -29.06 42.56
N GLN A 87 -14.49 -30.40 42.47
CA GLN A 87 -14.87 -31.33 43.55
C GLN A 87 -14.74 -32.82 43.17
N ARG A 88 -13.90 -33.52 43.96
CA ARG A 88 -13.99 -34.93 44.41
C ARG A 88 -13.59 -36.01 43.36
N ARG A 89 -12.76 -37.03 43.66
CA ARG A 89 -12.45 -37.74 44.93
C ARG A 89 -11.14 -38.58 44.82
N GLN A 90 -10.61 -38.94 45.99
CA GLN A 90 -9.37 -39.68 46.30
C GLN A 90 -9.36 -41.17 45.88
N GLY A 91 -8.16 -41.77 45.68
CA GLY A 91 -7.90 -43.21 45.94
C GLY A 91 -6.83 -43.98 45.13
N LEU A 92 -5.54 -43.90 45.53
CA LEU A 92 -4.56 -44.99 45.80
C LEU A 92 -4.34 -46.21 44.82
N HIS A 93 -3.17 -46.32 44.13
CA HIS A 93 -2.17 -47.45 44.18
C HIS A 93 -1.16 -47.49 43.01
N GLN A 94 0.05 -47.98 43.32
CA GLN A 94 1.29 -48.13 42.53
C GLN A 94 1.24 -49.18 41.39
N LYS A 95 1.97 -48.96 40.28
CA LYS A 95 3.08 -49.82 39.80
C LYS A 95 3.77 -49.29 38.53
N THR A 96 5.08 -49.50 38.48
CA THR A 96 6.06 -49.19 37.41
C THR A 96 6.09 -50.24 36.29
N ALA A 97 6.24 -49.81 35.02
CA ALA A 97 7.08 -50.35 33.91
C ALA A 97 6.70 -49.67 32.55
N PRO A 98 7.44 -49.83 31.44
CA PRO A 98 8.38 -48.85 30.88
C PRO A 98 7.88 -48.12 29.60
N LEU A 99 8.61 -47.06 29.25
CA LEU A 99 8.37 -46.16 28.11
C LEU A 99 8.35 -46.87 26.75
N SER A 100 7.35 -46.51 25.93
CA SER A 100 7.39 -46.59 24.47
C SER A 100 7.41 -45.15 23.91
N PRO A 101 8.12 -44.88 22.80
CA PRO A 101 8.30 -43.53 22.28
C PRO A 101 7.01 -43.07 21.59
N THR A 102 6.22 -42.25 22.29
CA THR A 102 5.09 -41.55 21.68
C THR A 102 5.65 -40.56 20.66
N LYS A 103 5.36 -40.83 19.39
CA LYS A 103 5.52 -39.90 18.27
C LYS A 103 4.93 -38.55 18.69
N GLN A 104 5.79 -37.54 18.82
CA GLN A 104 5.38 -36.16 18.96
C GLN A 104 4.67 -35.77 17.65
N SER A 105 3.35 -35.84 17.66
CA SER A 105 2.52 -35.16 16.68
C SER A 105 2.83 -33.66 16.83
N ILE A 106 3.48 -33.11 15.81
CA ILE A 106 3.67 -31.67 15.65
C ILE A 106 2.27 -31.06 15.67
N SER A 107 1.92 -30.42 16.77
CA SER A 107 0.67 -29.66 16.90
C SER A 107 0.76 -28.49 15.94
N SER A 108 0.07 -28.64 14.82
CA SER A 108 -0.11 -27.61 13.80
C SER A 108 -0.74 -26.36 14.44
N ARG A 109 0.00 -25.24 14.40
CA ARG A 109 -0.36 -23.96 15.00
C ARG A 109 -1.28 -23.17 14.07
N TYR A 110 -2.39 -23.78 13.66
CA TYR A 110 -3.43 -23.11 12.87
C TYR A 110 -4.69 -22.96 13.71
N PRO A 111 -5.34 -21.78 13.71
CA PRO A 111 -6.65 -21.62 14.32
C PRO A 111 -7.62 -22.59 13.62
N GLN A 112 -8.21 -23.49 14.40
CA GLN A 112 -9.24 -24.43 13.95
C GLN A 112 -10.56 -23.66 13.83
N THR A 113 -10.78 -23.01 12.71
CA THR A 113 -12.06 -22.45 12.34
C THR A 113 -12.68 -23.31 11.24
N ASN A 114 -13.90 -23.80 11.49
CA ASN A 114 -14.68 -24.64 10.58
C ASN A 114 -15.22 -23.80 9.40
N PHE A 115 -14.36 -23.20 8.60
CA PHE A 115 -14.75 -22.56 7.34
C PHE A 115 -14.60 -23.57 6.19
N GLU A 116 -15.45 -23.48 5.18
CA GLU A 116 -15.33 -24.28 3.96
C GLU A 116 -14.10 -23.80 3.16
N ILE A 117 -12.92 -24.30 3.56
CA ILE A 117 -11.56 -23.97 3.09
C ILE A 117 -11.29 -24.36 1.62
N ASP A 118 -12.29 -24.77 0.84
CA ASP A 118 -12.01 -25.55 -0.38
C ASP A 118 -11.38 -24.73 -1.53
N SER A 119 -11.19 -23.41 -1.39
CA SER A 119 -10.53 -22.58 -2.41
C SER A 119 -9.78 -21.34 -1.90
N ASP A 120 -9.62 -21.16 -0.59
CA ASP A 120 -8.93 -19.98 -0.05
C ASP A 120 -7.41 -20.15 -0.19
N LEU A 121 -6.74 -19.13 -0.73
CA LEU A 121 -5.35 -19.22 -1.13
C LEU A 121 -4.63 -17.90 -0.92
N GLN A 122 -3.46 -17.93 -0.30
CA GLN A 122 -2.56 -16.79 -0.23
C GLN A 122 -1.28 -17.08 -1.01
N LEU A 123 -0.88 -16.13 -1.85
CA LEU A 123 0.38 -16.14 -2.56
C LEU A 123 1.27 -15.04 -2.01
N THR A 124 2.49 -15.40 -1.61
CA THR A 124 3.55 -14.44 -1.34
C THR A 124 4.35 -14.27 -2.63
N VAL A 125 4.39 -13.04 -3.13
CA VAL A 125 4.87 -12.70 -4.47
C VAL A 125 5.96 -11.64 -4.36
N ASP A 126 7.06 -11.86 -5.06
CA ASP A 126 8.06 -10.84 -5.35
C ASP A 126 7.64 -10.08 -6.61
N LEU A 127 7.33 -8.79 -6.42
CA LEU A 127 6.82 -7.91 -7.45
C LEU A 127 7.85 -6.82 -7.75
N LYS A 128 8.26 -6.77 -9.03
CA LYS A 128 9.09 -5.70 -9.56
C LYS A 128 8.34 -4.98 -10.67
N PHE A 129 7.96 -3.74 -10.41
CA PHE A 129 7.22 -2.90 -11.33
C PHE A 129 8.09 -1.71 -11.77
N ASP A 130 8.77 -1.88 -12.90
CA ASP A 130 9.48 -0.83 -13.62
C ASP A 130 8.57 -0.24 -14.69
N SER A 131 7.61 0.57 -14.23
CA SER A 131 6.55 1.09 -15.08
C SER A 131 6.96 2.40 -15.75
N LYS A 132 6.61 2.52 -17.03
CA LYS A 132 6.60 3.81 -17.72
C LYS A 132 5.25 4.50 -17.54
N ILE A 133 4.81 4.57 -16.28
CA ILE A 133 3.56 5.26 -15.94
C ILE A 133 3.68 6.73 -16.31
N TYR A 134 2.58 7.31 -16.78
CA TYR A 134 2.47 8.73 -17.05
C TYR A 134 1.17 9.24 -16.44
N ILE A 135 1.30 10.10 -15.44
CA ILE A 135 0.17 10.78 -14.82
C ILE A 135 0.38 12.27 -15.01
N GLU A 136 -0.64 12.92 -15.56
CA GLU A 136 -0.63 14.36 -15.80
C GLU A 136 -1.57 15.04 -14.83
N VAL A 137 -1.03 16.00 -14.11
CA VAL A 137 -1.73 16.74 -13.07
C VAL A 137 -1.68 18.22 -13.42
N ILE A 138 -2.83 18.89 -13.37
CA ILE A 138 -2.92 20.34 -13.47
C ILE A 138 -3.15 20.93 -12.09
N CYS A 139 -2.57 22.09 -11.83
CA CYS A 139 -2.87 22.87 -10.64
C CYS A 139 -2.64 24.36 -10.88
N ASN A 140 -3.02 25.17 -9.90
CA ASN A 140 -2.78 26.60 -9.86
C ASN A 140 -1.74 26.91 -8.78
N LEU A 141 -0.61 27.48 -9.19
CA LEU A 141 0.37 28.08 -8.29
C LEU A 141 -0.14 29.46 -7.87
N LEU A 142 -0.33 29.66 -6.58
CA LEU A 142 -0.75 30.92 -5.98
C LEU A 142 0.47 31.75 -5.56
N VAL A 143 0.52 33.00 -6.00
CA VAL A 143 1.53 33.98 -5.59
C VAL A 143 0.87 34.99 -4.66
N ASN A 144 1.21 34.94 -3.37
CA ASN A 144 0.57 35.72 -2.30
C ASN A 144 1.27 37.06 -2.00
N TYR A 145 1.76 37.76 -3.01
CA TYR A 145 2.40 39.07 -2.84
C TYR A 145 1.99 40.05 -3.95
N PRO A 146 1.57 41.28 -3.62
CA PRO A 146 1.53 41.91 -2.29
C PRO A 146 0.29 41.58 -1.44
N ALA A 147 -0.69 40.83 -1.97
CA ALA A 147 -1.91 40.39 -1.28
C ALA A 147 -2.13 38.88 -1.45
N PRO A 148 -2.99 38.22 -0.64
CA PRO A 148 -3.34 36.81 -0.82
C PRO A 148 -3.98 36.54 -2.19
N GLU A 149 -3.69 35.38 -2.78
CA GLU A 149 -4.18 34.94 -4.10
C GLU A 149 -3.97 35.96 -5.24
N PHE A 150 -2.94 36.82 -5.13
CA PHE A 150 -2.76 37.95 -6.05
C PHE A 150 -2.56 37.51 -7.51
N ILE A 151 -1.82 36.42 -7.74
CA ILE A 151 -1.67 35.81 -9.07
C ILE A 151 -1.89 34.30 -8.98
N LYS A 152 -2.68 33.76 -9.91
CA LYS A 152 -2.86 32.32 -10.13
C LYS A 152 -2.18 31.94 -11.43
N LEU A 153 -1.19 31.05 -11.37
CA LEU A 153 -0.46 30.56 -12.54
C LEU A 153 -0.81 29.09 -12.78
N PRO A 154 -1.35 28.73 -13.96
CA PRO A 154 -1.60 27.34 -14.28
C PRO A 154 -0.26 26.60 -14.48
N VAL A 155 -0.12 25.48 -13.80
CA VAL A 155 1.07 24.60 -13.87
C VAL A 155 0.62 23.21 -14.26
N ARG A 156 1.41 22.56 -15.11
CA ARG A 156 1.21 21.18 -15.54
C ARG A 156 2.36 20.34 -14.99
N LEU A 157 2.03 19.27 -14.30
CA LEU A 157 2.97 18.40 -13.62
C LEU A 157 2.86 17.02 -14.24
N LYS A 158 4.00 16.41 -14.54
CA LYS A 158 4.11 15.09 -15.15
C LYS A 158 4.76 14.17 -14.14
N ILE A 159 4.03 13.16 -13.68
CA ILE A 159 4.53 12.13 -12.79
C ILE A 159 4.94 10.93 -13.64
N THR A 160 6.19 10.52 -13.52
CA THR A 160 6.81 9.45 -14.31
C THR A 160 7.72 8.57 -13.45
N ASP A 161 8.27 7.53 -14.08
CA ASP A 161 9.35 6.70 -13.54
C ASP A 161 9.03 6.05 -12.19
N LEU A 162 7.81 5.56 -12.03
CA LEU A 162 7.40 4.79 -10.85
C LEU A 162 8.08 3.41 -10.88
N TYR A 163 9.01 3.22 -9.96
CA TYR A 163 9.69 1.95 -9.73
C TYR A 163 9.35 1.40 -8.35
N ILE A 164 8.72 0.22 -8.32
CA ILE A 164 8.38 -0.51 -7.10
C ILE A 164 9.09 -1.86 -7.15
N HIS A 165 9.74 -2.25 -6.06
CA HIS A 165 10.29 -3.59 -5.88
C HIS A 165 10.01 -4.03 -4.46
N SER A 166 9.05 -4.93 -4.30
CA SER A 166 8.48 -5.23 -2.99
C SER A 166 7.94 -6.65 -2.95
N LEU A 167 7.97 -7.24 -1.76
CA LEU A 167 7.21 -8.44 -1.47
C LEU A 167 5.74 -8.05 -1.28
N ALA A 168 4.83 -8.70 -1.99
CA ALA A 168 3.40 -8.49 -1.91
C ALA A 168 2.68 -9.79 -1.55
N ILE A 169 1.55 -9.65 -0.88
CA ILE A 169 0.60 -10.72 -0.64
C ILE A 169 -0.56 -10.56 -1.60
N VAL A 170 -0.94 -11.66 -2.22
CA VAL A 170 -2.16 -11.81 -2.99
C VAL A 170 -3.00 -12.89 -2.33
N ALA A 171 -4.03 -12.52 -1.59
CA ALA A 171 -4.94 -13.43 -0.94
C ALA A 171 -6.27 -13.52 -1.72
N TYR A 172 -6.71 -14.74 -2.01
CA TYR A 172 -7.99 -15.04 -2.61
C TYR A 172 -8.84 -15.75 -1.56
N LEU A 173 -9.97 -15.15 -1.21
CA LEU A 173 -10.93 -15.69 -0.24
C LEU A 173 -12.34 -15.23 -0.61
N GLU A 174 -13.34 -16.09 -0.43
CA GLU A 174 -14.75 -15.78 -0.71
C GLU A 174 -15.03 -15.14 -2.09
N LYS A 175 -14.24 -15.48 -3.12
CA LYS A 175 -14.29 -14.91 -4.49
C LYS A 175 -13.83 -13.45 -4.62
N LYS A 176 -13.15 -12.94 -3.60
CA LYS A 176 -12.52 -11.62 -3.57
C LYS A 176 -11.01 -11.77 -3.61
N LEU A 177 -10.33 -10.82 -4.23
CA LEU A 177 -8.88 -10.76 -4.30
C LEU A 177 -8.37 -9.58 -3.48
N PHE A 178 -7.48 -9.86 -2.53
CA PHE A 178 -6.84 -8.88 -1.67
C PHE A 178 -5.36 -8.78 -2.03
N ILE A 179 -4.89 -7.56 -2.30
CA ILE A 179 -3.50 -7.28 -2.67
C ILE A 179 -2.90 -6.27 -1.69
N SER A 180 -1.81 -6.66 -1.02
CA SER A 180 -1.11 -5.80 -0.06
C SER A 180 0.40 -5.90 -0.24
N PHE A 181 1.11 -4.77 -0.20
CA PHE A 181 2.58 -4.76 -0.20
C PHE A 181 3.15 -4.84 1.23
N LEU A 182 4.19 -5.64 1.45
CA LEU A 182 4.73 -6.00 2.78
C LEU A 182 6.04 -5.30 3.15
N CYS A 183 6.99 -5.19 2.22
CA CYS A 183 8.29 -4.54 2.46
C CYS A 183 9.06 -4.35 1.15
N ASP A 184 10.12 -3.52 1.16
CA ASP A 184 11.14 -3.57 0.12
C ASP A 184 12.02 -4.83 0.33
N ILE A 185 12.28 -5.55 -0.75
CA ILE A 185 13.15 -6.75 -0.76
C ILE A 185 14.59 -6.41 -0.32
N ASN A 186 15.00 -5.15 -0.42
CA ASN A 186 16.31 -4.72 0.10
C ASN A 186 16.40 -4.69 1.64
N ASP A 187 15.27 -4.69 2.35
CA ASP A 187 15.26 -4.70 3.83
C ASP A 187 15.54 -6.10 4.41
N ASP A 188 15.39 -7.18 3.63
CA ASP A 188 15.64 -8.55 4.07
C ASP A 188 17.13 -8.83 4.37
N GLU A 189 18.06 -8.12 3.72
CA GLU A 189 19.49 -8.24 4.05
C GLU A 189 19.80 -7.71 5.46
N GLN A 190 19.03 -6.74 5.98
CA GLN A 190 19.24 -6.23 7.34
C GLN A 190 18.62 -7.12 8.43
N LEU A 191 17.67 -7.98 8.09
CA LEU A 191 17.06 -8.94 9.01
C LEU A 191 17.89 -10.22 9.16
N SER A 192 18.68 -10.58 8.13
CA SER A 192 19.53 -11.78 8.13
C SER A 192 20.77 -11.69 9.05
N GLY A 193 21.09 -10.51 9.60
CA GLY A 193 22.26 -10.27 10.47
C GLY A 193 22.07 -10.50 11.97
N ARG A 194 20.93 -11.02 12.44
CA ARG A 194 20.63 -11.22 13.88
C ARG A 194 20.26 -12.66 14.26
N ALA A 195 20.90 -13.64 13.63
CA ALA A 195 20.83 -15.03 14.05
C ALA A 195 21.80 -15.32 15.21
N ASP A 196 21.51 -14.80 16.42
CA ASP A 196 21.98 -15.39 17.68
C ASP A 196 21.39 -14.65 18.89
N SER A 197 20.08 -14.78 19.15
CA SER A 197 19.47 -14.50 20.45
C SER A 197 18.07 -15.10 20.57
N VAL A 198 18.02 -16.28 21.18
CA VAL A 198 16.95 -16.78 22.08
C VAL A 198 15.49 -16.73 21.60
N ALA A 199 14.92 -17.94 21.48
CA ALA A 199 13.51 -18.21 21.65
C ALA A 199 12.93 -17.47 22.86
N SER A 200 11.96 -16.59 22.63
CA SER A 200 10.84 -16.17 23.52
C SER A 200 10.37 -14.77 23.11
N THR A 201 9.46 -14.66 22.14
CA THR A 201 8.55 -13.50 22.03
C THR A 201 7.41 -13.80 21.05
N THR A 202 6.40 -14.52 21.54
CA THR A 202 5.01 -14.27 21.16
C THR A 202 4.57 -13.01 21.88
N SER A 203 4.77 -11.84 21.29
CA SER A 203 4.12 -10.58 21.67
C SER A 203 4.55 -9.46 20.74
N GLY A 204 3.59 -8.81 20.11
CA GLY A 204 3.75 -7.47 19.57
C GLY A 204 4.37 -7.40 18.19
N LEU A 205 3.56 -7.62 17.16
CA LEU A 205 3.54 -6.62 16.08
C LEU A 205 2.92 -5.36 16.72
N ASP A 206 3.68 -4.74 17.61
CA ASP A 206 3.30 -3.47 18.21
C ASP A 206 3.19 -2.50 17.03
N THR A 207 1.99 -1.98 16.87
CA THR A 207 1.66 -0.69 16.26
C THR A 207 2.60 0.38 16.81
N ARG A 208 3.85 0.40 16.33
CA ARG A 208 4.75 1.52 16.46
C ARG A 208 4.21 2.60 15.54
N GLU A 209 3.47 3.48 16.17
CA GLU A 209 2.82 4.66 15.59
C GLU A 209 3.57 5.22 14.37
N ASN A 210 2.93 5.08 13.21
CA ASN A 210 2.95 5.93 12.02
C ASN A 210 4.28 6.38 11.38
N SER A 211 5.45 6.00 11.90
CA SER A 211 6.75 6.48 11.41
C SER A 211 7.61 5.40 10.74
N GLN A 212 7.08 4.17 10.61
CA GLN A 212 7.76 3.04 9.96
C GLN A 212 6.89 2.38 8.89
N ARG A 213 6.05 3.13 8.18
CA ARG A 213 5.44 2.59 6.96
C ARG A 213 6.56 2.29 5.98
N ILE A 214 6.56 1.07 5.46
CA ILE A 214 7.51 0.57 4.47
C ILE A 214 7.53 1.47 3.24
N ASP A 215 8.70 1.93 2.83
CA ASP A 215 8.85 2.70 1.58
C ASP A 215 9.03 1.73 0.41
N ILE A 216 7.91 1.30 -0.17
CA ILE A 216 7.89 0.35 -1.30
C ILE A 216 8.28 1.02 -2.63
N ILE A 217 8.32 2.36 -2.67
CA ILE A 217 8.53 3.14 -3.89
C ILE A 217 10.00 3.52 -3.99
N LYS A 218 10.75 2.83 -4.85
CA LYS A 218 12.18 3.09 -5.06
C LYS A 218 12.45 4.34 -5.88
N ASN A 219 11.57 4.63 -6.84
CA ASN A 219 11.66 5.83 -7.66
C ASN A 219 10.27 6.37 -7.98
N LEU A 220 10.16 7.69 -7.96
CA LEU A 220 8.99 8.45 -8.40
C LEU A 220 9.47 9.85 -8.79
N ARG A 221 9.23 10.24 -10.04
CA ARG A 221 9.70 11.50 -10.58
C ARG A 221 8.52 12.40 -10.91
N ILE A 222 8.64 13.69 -10.59
CA ILE A 222 7.67 14.70 -10.98
C ILE A 222 8.42 15.83 -11.66
N GLU A 223 7.99 16.17 -12.87
CA GLU A 223 8.48 17.32 -13.62
C GLU A 223 7.37 18.36 -13.77
N GLY A 224 7.64 19.60 -13.36
CA GLY A 224 6.75 20.72 -13.58
C GLY A 224 7.09 21.49 -14.85
N GLU A 225 6.10 21.64 -15.73
CA GLU A 225 6.12 22.51 -16.89
C GLU A 225 5.23 23.73 -16.62
N MET A 226 5.81 24.93 -16.70
CA MET A 226 5.04 26.17 -16.71
C MET A 226 4.50 26.38 -18.12
N GLY A 227 3.19 26.23 -18.30
CA GLY A 227 2.57 26.42 -19.60
C GLY A 227 2.57 27.90 -20.01
N SER A 228 2.90 28.19 -21.27
CA SER A 228 2.54 29.44 -21.96
C SER A 228 1.05 29.49 -22.31
N TYR A 229 0.19 28.90 -21.47
CA TYR A 229 -1.24 28.85 -21.69
C TYR A 229 -1.80 30.24 -21.38
N GLU A 230 -1.73 31.14 -22.36
CA GLU A 230 -2.48 32.39 -22.40
C GLU A 230 -3.97 32.01 -22.31
N PRO A 231 -4.65 32.20 -21.16
CA PRO A 231 -6.09 32.29 -21.20
C PRO A 231 -6.36 33.59 -21.96
N SER A 232 -7.12 33.54 -23.04
CA SER A 232 -7.48 34.66 -23.95
C SER A 232 -8.13 35.90 -23.28
N ASN A 233 -8.09 36.00 -21.96
CA ASN A 233 -8.83 36.92 -21.12
C ASN A 233 -8.03 37.36 -19.87
N PHE A 234 -6.74 37.02 -19.72
CA PHE A 234 -5.92 37.50 -18.60
C PHE A 234 -4.49 37.84 -19.02
N SER A 235 -4.31 39.02 -19.62
CA SER A 235 -2.99 39.60 -19.90
C SER A 235 -2.40 40.18 -18.61
N VAL A 236 -1.86 39.35 -17.73
CA VAL A 236 -0.98 39.84 -16.67
C VAL A 236 0.43 39.97 -17.22
N ASN A 237 1.03 41.15 -17.03
CA ASN A 237 2.43 41.43 -17.36
C ASN A 237 3.35 40.51 -16.53
N LEU A 238 3.57 39.29 -17.01
CA LEU A 238 4.50 38.32 -16.42
C LEU A 238 5.97 38.79 -16.52
N ALA A 239 6.24 39.84 -17.30
CA ALA A 239 7.56 40.45 -17.47
C ALA A 239 8.20 40.97 -16.16
N ASN A 240 7.42 41.27 -15.12
CA ASN A 240 7.92 41.77 -13.84
C ASN A 240 7.99 40.71 -12.73
N VAL A 241 7.47 39.50 -12.95
CA VAL A 241 7.62 38.42 -11.97
C VAL A 241 8.97 37.77 -12.23
N SER A 242 9.90 37.91 -11.29
CA SER A 242 11.20 37.26 -11.40
C SER A 242 11.01 35.74 -11.60
N ASN A 243 11.37 35.24 -12.78
CA ASN A 243 11.25 33.83 -13.14
C ASN A 243 11.86 32.90 -12.08
N GLY A 244 12.88 33.36 -11.36
CA GLY A 244 13.52 32.62 -10.26
C GLY A 244 12.61 32.33 -9.05
N SER A 245 11.68 33.22 -8.69
CA SER A 245 10.74 32.98 -7.58
C SER A 245 9.71 31.91 -7.96
N ILE A 246 9.23 31.95 -9.23
CA ILE A 246 8.29 30.97 -9.76
C ILE A 246 8.94 29.59 -9.85
N LEU A 247 10.14 29.48 -10.42
CA LEU A 247 10.88 28.22 -10.51
C LEU A 247 11.17 27.62 -9.12
N ARG A 248 11.49 28.47 -8.13
CA ARG A 248 11.68 28.01 -6.75
C ARG A 248 10.39 27.47 -6.14
N ASN A 249 9.25 28.06 -6.47
CA ASN A 249 7.95 27.57 -6.02
C ASN A 249 7.54 26.28 -6.74
N ILE A 250 7.83 26.15 -8.05
CA ILE A 250 7.63 24.89 -8.80
C ILE A 250 8.43 23.76 -8.16
N GLY A 251 9.71 23.98 -7.83
CA GLY A 251 10.52 22.96 -7.14
C GLY A 251 10.02 22.60 -5.73
N LYS A 252 9.27 23.49 -5.05
CA LYS A 252 8.58 23.14 -3.80
C LYS A 252 7.35 22.28 -4.07
N ILE A 253 6.58 22.60 -5.11
CA ILE A 253 5.41 21.82 -5.53
C ILE A 253 5.83 20.40 -5.91
N GLU A 254 6.88 20.24 -6.71
CA GLU A 254 7.40 18.93 -7.10
C GLU A 254 7.75 18.09 -5.87
N LYS A 255 8.53 18.65 -4.94
CA LYS A 255 8.92 17.96 -3.69
C LYS A 255 7.72 17.61 -2.83
N PHE A 256 6.76 18.53 -2.71
CA PHE A 256 5.55 18.30 -1.95
C PHE A 256 4.74 17.15 -2.55
N LEU A 257 4.48 17.18 -3.87
CA LEU A 257 3.69 16.14 -4.53
C LEU A 257 4.38 14.79 -4.55
N VAL A 258 5.71 14.73 -4.71
CA VAL A 258 6.44 13.47 -4.60
C VAL A 258 6.20 12.87 -3.21
N SER A 259 6.34 13.69 -2.16
CA SER A 259 6.12 13.22 -0.79
C SER A 259 4.67 12.83 -0.54
N ALA A 260 3.70 13.60 -1.04
CA ALA A 260 2.29 13.37 -0.83
C ALA A 260 1.80 12.12 -1.58
N LEU A 261 2.17 11.97 -2.85
CA LEU A 261 1.84 10.77 -3.64
C LEU A 261 2.53 9.53 -3.12
N ARG A 262 3.80 9.62 -2.70
CA ARG A 262 4.48 8.51 -2.04
C ARG A 262 3.73 8.10 -0.77
N GLY A 263 3.37 9.06 0.08
CA GLY A 263 2.59 8.80 1.30
C GLY A 263 1.22 8.18 1.01
N MET A 264 0.52 8.69 -0.01
CA MET A 264 -0.79 8.20 -0.45
C MET A 264 -0.72 6.77 -1.00
N LEU A 265 0.24 6.48 -1.88
CA LEU A 265 0.39 5.13 -2.43
C LEU A 265 0.76 4.13 -1.33
N ILE A 266 1.66 4.50 -0.41
CA ILE A 266 1.99 3.65 0.72
C ILE A 266 0.78 3.48 1.65
N SER A 267 -0.01 4.53 1.89
CA SER A 267 -1.17 4.43 2.79
C SER A 267 -2.28 3.52 2.29
N GLU A 268 -2.44 3.40 0.97
CA GLU A 268 -3.52 2.63 0.35
C GLU A 268 -3.05 1.23 -0.07
N LEU A 269 -1.78 1.07 -0.46
CA LEU A 269 -1.26 -0.18 -1.03
C LEU A 269 -0.47 -1.03 -0.03
N ALA A 270 0.19 -0.41 0.94
CA ALA A 270 1.04 -1.14 1.88
C ALA A 270 0.26 -1.64 3.09
N TRP A 271 0.67 -2.80 3.61
CA TRP A 271 0.14 -3.39 4.83
C TRP A 271 0.17 -2.36 5.98
N PRO A 272 -0.91 -2.22 6.77
CA PRO A 272 -2.08 -3.09 6.87
C PRO A 272 -3.23 -2.73 5.91
N SER A 273 -3.01 -1.88 4.92
CA SER A 273 -3.99 -1.60 3.88
C SER A 273 -3.86 -2.57 2.71
N TRP A 274 -4.93 -2.74 1.94
CA TRP A 274 -4.95 -3.58 0.75
C TRP A 274 -5.92 -3.06 -0.30
N ILE A 275 -5.72 -3.49 -1.54
CA ILE A 275 -6.72 -3.35 -2.60
C ILE A 275 -7.61 -4.59 -2.57
N GLU A 276 -8.93 -4.39 -2.51
CA GLU A 276 -9.96 -5.42 -2.69
C GLU A 276 -10.51 -5.35 -4.13
N LEU A 277 -10.54 -6.49 -4.83
CA LEU A 277 -11.07 -6.66 -6.20
C LEU A 277 -12.11 -7.78 -6.26
#